data_AF-A0A2V7WY21-F1
#
_entry.id   AF-A0A2V7WY21-F1
#
_cell.length_a   1.000
_cell.length_b   1.000
_cell.length_c   1.000
_cell.angle_alpha   90.00
_cell.angle_beta   90.00
_cell.angle_gamma   90.00
#
_symmetry.space_group_name_H-M   'P 1'
#
loop_
_entity.id
_entity.type
_entity.pdbx_description
1 polymer ?
#
loop_
_entity_poly.entity_id
_entity_poly.type
_entity_poly.pdbx_seq_one_letter_code
_entity_poly.pdbx_strand_id
1 'polypeptide(L)'
;MEQDFISPSSVQALIWKEVTPELLASAVLPRWWDVSPLELHAATLYQRTGEELLTASVKNEELRNKVVAILGSRMLPQRSRQLQRDLAAGHITEILSQTMPADVFYLALEFREKYPDQLAEVGSATQELQELSRQHPDQVSMKRLSHDFGIPHPALAQNYAPELLNFLPMPPFAGEANRFLAESWDSPNLYWARLADERGYSPVMLNHLVPELTRMMVERIFATEFEDWPALLRAMHEAADEFRAGKVQPPETISAGRP
;
A
#
# COMPACT_ATOMS: atom_id res chain seq x y z
N MET A 1 -27.29 23.48 6.42
CA MET A 1 -27.54 22.23 5.67
C MET A 1 -26.50 22.18 4.57
N GLU A 2 -25.89 21.01 4.33
CA GLU A 2 -24.64 20.75 3.56
C GLU A 2 -23.31 20.81 4.35
N GLN A 3 -23.23 20.24 5.56
CA GLN A 3 -21.93 20.04 6.24
C GLN A 3 -21.37 18.61 6.14
N ASP A 4 -22.14 17.66 5.61
CA ASP A 4 -21.75 16.24 5.53
C ASP A 4 -21.33 15.78 4.12
N PHE A 5 -21.10 16.72 3.19
CA PHE A 5 -20.65 16.38 1.84
C PHE A 5 -19.11 16.41 1.78
N ILE A 6 -18.49 15.26 1.46
CA ILE A 6 -17.06 15.21 1.16
C ILE A 6 -16.84 16.08 -0.10
N SER A 7 -16.17 17.22 0.07
CA SER A 7 -15.86 18.15 -1.00
C SER A 7 -14.34 18.19 -1.21
N PRO A 8 -13.84 18.12 -2.46
CA PRO A 8 -12.43 18.31 -2.71
C PRO A 8 -11.93 19.64 -2.15
N SER A 9 -10.70 19.67 -1.65
CA SER A 9 -10.03 20.94 -1.33
C SER A 9 -9.67 21.75 -2.60
N SER A 10 -9.62 21.09 -3.76
CA SER A 10 -9.23 21.67 -5.06
C SER A 10 -10.11 21.15 -6.21
N VAL A 11 -10.62 22.03 -7.08
CA VAL A 11 -11.59 21.67 -8.15
C VAL A 11 -10.92 20.90 -9.30
N GLN A 12 -11.01 19.57 -9.31
CA GLN A 12 -10.71 18.71 -10.48
C GLN A 12 -11.68 17.53 -10.57
N ALA A 13 -12.68 17.66 -11.45
CA ALA A 13 -13.93 16.88 -11.41
C ALA A 13 -13.89 15.47 -12.05
N LEU A 14 -12.88 15.13 -12.85
CA LEU A 14 -12.91 13.90 -13.66
C LEU A 14 -12.53 12.65 -12.86
N ILE A 15 -11.48 12.71 -12.05
CA ILE A 15 -10.96 11.56 -11.29
C ILE A 15 -11.86 11.24 -10.08
N TRP A 16 -12.48 12.28 -9.51
CA TRP A 16 -13.33 12.17 -8.34
C TRP A 16 -14.56 11.27 -8.52
N LYS A 17 -15.18 11.30 -9.69
CA LYS A 17 -16.42 10.55 -9.94
C LYS A 17 -16.19 9.03 -9.99
N GLU A 18 -14.98 8.60 -10.34
CA GLU A 18 -14.67 7.19 -10.62
C GLU A 18 -13.87 6.56 -9.48
N VAL A 19 -12.87 7.27 -8.93
CA VAL A 19 -11.93 6.71 -7.96
C VAL A 19 -12.42 6.83 -6.52
N THR A 20 -13.08 7.95 -6.17
CA THR A 20 -13.53 8.20 -4.80
C THR A 20 -14.49 7.14 -4.26
N PRO A 21 -15.52 6.70 -5.02
CA PRO A 21 -16.43 5.68 -4.51
C PRO A 21 -15.72 4.35 -4.23
N GLU A 22 -14.75 3.97 -5.07
CA GLU A 22 -13.96 2.74 -4.90
C GLU A 22 -13.06 2.83 -3.67
N LEU A 23 -12.33 3.94 -3.50
CA LEU A 23 -11.47 4.18 -2.32
C LEU A 23 -12.27 4.22 -1.02
N LEU A 24 -13.44 4.87 -1.01
CA LEU A 24 -14.29 4.91 0.18
C LEU A 24 -14.90 3.55 0.48
N ALA A 25 -15.32 2.81 -0.55
CA ALA A 25 -15.80 1.44 -0.37
C ALA A 25 -14.70 0.53 0.16
N SER A 26 -13.47 0.62 -0.36
CA SER A 26 -12.33 -0.18 0.10
C SER A 26 -11.88 0.15 1.51
N ALA A 27 -12.15 1.37 1.99
CA ALA A 27 -11.86 1.76 3.37
C ALA A 27 -12.90 1.28 4.40
N VAL A 28 -14.12 0.93 3.95
CA VAL A 28 -15.25 0.59 4.82
C VAL A 28 -15.63 -0.89 4.76
N LEU A 29 -15.43 -1.54 3.62
CA LEU A 29 -15.80 -2.94 3.41
C LEU A 29 -14.92 -3.94 4.19
N PRO A 30 -13.58 -3.81 4.20
CA PRO A 30 -12.74 -4.65 5.04
C PRO A 30 -13.02 -4.35 6.51
N ARG A 31 -13.23 -5.39 7.31
CA ARG A 31 -13.46 -5.24 8.74
C ARG A 31 -12.34 -5.93 9.50
N TRP A 32 -11.41 -5.14 10.02
CA TRP A 32 -10.19 -5.60 10.68
C TRP A 32 -10.41 -6.16 12.11
N TRP A 33 -11.59 -6.74 12.39
CA TRP A 33 -11.90 -7.33 13.70
C TRP A 33 -11.10 -8.60 13.97
N ASP A 34 -10.81 -9.36 12.92
CA ASP A 34 -10.12 -10.65 13.00
C ASP A 34 -8.62 -10.53 12.71
N VAL A 35 -8.10 -9.30 12.56
CA VAL A 35 -6.68 -9.05 12.34
C VAL A 35 -5.93 -9.09 13.65
N SER A 36 -4.92 -9.95 13.71
CA SER A 36 -4.01 -10.09 14.83
C SER A 36 -2.92 -8.99 14.82
N PRO A 37 -2.31 -8.68 15.98
CA PRO A 37 -1.14 -7.82 16.02
C PRO A 37 0.02 -8.32 15.15
N LEU A 38 0.16 -9.65 15.00
CA LEU A 38 1.21 -10.26 14.17
C LEU A 38 0.95 -10.05 12.68
N GLU A 39 -0.31 -10.16 12.23
CA GLU A 39 -0.71 -9.86 10.84
C GLU A 39 -0.49 -8.39 10.50
N LEU A 40 -0.90 -7.49 11.40
CA LEU A 40 -0.67 -6.06 11.26
C LEU A 40 0.81 -5.74 11.13
N HIS A 41 1.62 -6.29 12.04
CA HIS A 41 3.05 -6.09 12.03
C HIS A 41 3.72 -6.70 10.79
N ALA A 42 3.27 -7.87 10.33
CA ALA A 42 3.75 -8.46 9.09
C ALA A 42 3.52 -7.53 7.90
N ALA A 43 2.34 -6.91 7.77
CA ALA A 43 2.05 -5.97 6.70
C ALA A 43 3.02 -4.76 6.67
N THR A 44 3.43 -4.27 7.84
CA THR A 44 4.50 -3.26 7.98
C THR A 44 5.84 -3.81 7.50
N LEU A 45 6.22 -4.99 7.96
CA LEU A 45 7.53 -5.58 7.69
C LEU A 45 7.72 -5.92 6.21
N TYR A 46 6.67 -6.36 5.49
CA TYR A 46 6.74 -6.53 4.04
C TYR A 46 7.05 -5.21 3.33
N GLN A 47 6.39 -4.10 3.71
CA GLN A 47 6.68 -2.80 3.11
C GLN A 47 8.11 -2.35 3.40
N ARG A 48 8.56 -2.43 4.66
CA ARG A 48 9.93 -2.08 5.05
C ARG A 48 10.98 -2.95 4.37
N THR A 49 10.72 -4.24 4.23
CA THR A 49 11.60 -5.17 3.49
C THR A 49 11.73 -4.74 2.03
N GLY A 50 10.64 -4.31 1.39
CA GLY A 50 10.69 -3.75 0.03
C GLY A 50 11.54 -2.47 -0.07
N GLU A 51 11.44 -1.58 0.92
CA GLU A 51 12.26 -0.37 1.01
C GLU A 51 13.75 -0.68 1.26
N GLU A 52 14.04 -1.67 2.11
CA GLU A 52 15.40 -2.17 2.35
C GLU A 52 16.00 -2.77 1.07
N LEU A 53 15.22 -3.57 0.32
CA LEU A 53 15.64 -4.12 -0.98
C LEU A 53 15.96 -3.02 -1.99
N LEU A 54 15.10 -2.00 -2.12
CA LEU A 54 15.35 -0.84 -2.99
C LEU A 54 16.63 -0.11 -2.57
N THR A 55 16.80 0.13 -1.27
CA THR A 55 17.96 0.83 -0.71
C THR A 55 19.27 0.07 -0.96
N ALA A 56 19.28 -1.24 -0.67
CA ALA A 56 20.44 -2.10 -0.89
C ALA A 56 20.81 -2.22 -2.38
N SER A 57 19.82 -2.17 -3.27
CA SER A 57 20.02 -2.30 -4.71
C SER A 57 20.77 -1.13 -5.36
N VAL A 58 20.83 0.04 -4.71
CA VAL A 58 21.65 1.17 -5.19
C VAL A 58 23.13 0.78 -5.28
N LYS A 59 23.62 0.02 -4.29
CA LYS A 59 25.04 -0.37 -4.19
C LYS A 59 25.36 -1.72 -4.83
N ASN A 60 24.36 -2.57 -5.02
CA ASN A 60 24.53 -3.92 -5.54
C ASN A 60 23.82 -4.08 -6.89
N GLU A 61 24.60 -4.17 -7.97
CA GLU A 61 24.08 -4.32 -9.32
C GLU A 61 23.31 -5.62 -9.56
N GLU A 62 23.76 -6.73 -8.96
CA GLU A 62 23.06 -7.99 -9.07
C GLU A 62 21.68 -7.91 -8.41
N LEU A 63 21.62 -7.31 -7.21
CA LEU A 63 20.36 -7.06 -6.50
C LEU A 63 19.47 -6.09 -7.28
N ARG A 64 20.04 -5.03 -7.85
CA ARG A 64 19.31 -4.06 -8.71
C ARG A 64 18.62 -4.72 -9.87
N ASN A 65 19.30 -5.63 -10.57
CA ASN A 65 18.71 -6.35 -11.70
C ASN A 65 17.53 -7.22 -11.26
N LYS A 66 17.60 -7.86 -10.10
CA LYS A 66 16.50 -8.67 -9.53
C LYS A 66 15.32 -7.80 -9.12
N VAL A 67 15.57 -6.69 -8.42
CA VAL A 67 14.53 -5.73 -8.00
C VAL A 67 13.80 -5.14 -9.20
N VAL A 68 14.55 -4.68 -10.23
CA VAL A 68 13.97 -4.16 -11.47
C VAL A 68 13.18 -5.23 -12.22
N ALA A 69 13.65 -6.47 -12.24
CA ALA A 69 12.93 -7.58 -12.88
C ALA A 69 11.60 -7.90 -12.18
N ILE A 70 11.57 -7.92 -10.84
CA ILE A 70 10.35 -8.14 -10.05
C ILE A 70 9.37 -6.98 -10.25
N LEU A 71 9.81 -5.73 -10.06
CA LEU A 71 8.91 -4.58 -10.19
C LEU A 71 8.47 -4.38 -11.64
N GLY A 72 9.34 -4.67 -12.61
CA GLY A 72 9.05 -4.61 -14.03
C GLY A 72 7.94 -5.57 -14.48
N SER A 73 7.66 -6.65 -13.74
CA SER A 73 6.54 -7.55 -14.07
C SER A 73 5.18 -6.98 -13.74
N ARG A 74 5.11 -5.80 -13.09
CA ARG A 74 3.83 -5.15 -12.75
C ARG A 74 3.89 -3.61 -12.80
N MET A 75 4.87 -3.07 -13.51
CA MET A 75 4.98 -1.64 -13.77
C MET A 75 4.88 -1.38 -15.27
N LEU A 76 4.38 -0.22 -15.64
CA LEU A 76 4.47 0.24 -17.03
C LEU A 76 5.94 0.26 -17.51
N PRO A 77 6.24 -0.09 -18.78
CA PRO A 77 7.62 -0.16 -19.28
C PRO A 77 8.41 1.15 -19.10
N GLN A 78 7.75 2.29 -19.22
CA GLN A 78 8.31 3.62 -19.00
C GLN A 78 8.74 3.79 -17.52
N ARG A 79 7.89 3.39 -16.57
CA ARG A 79 8.15 3.45 -15.12
C ARG A 79 9.28 2.51 -14.72
N SER A 80 9.30 1.28 -15.25
CA SER A 80 10.40 0.33 -15.03
C SER A 80 11.75 0.87 -15.52
N ARG A 81 11.80 1.48 -16.70
CA ARG A 81 13.03 2.14 -17.21
C ARG A 81 13.44 3.35 -16.36
N GLN A 82 12.48 4.12 -15.84
CA GLN A 82 12.77 5.23 -14.94
C GLN A 82 13.39 4.73 -13.64
N LEU A 83 12.75 3.75 -12.98
CA LEU A 83 13.24 3.11 -11.77
C LEU A 83 14.67 2.58 -11.95
N GLN A 84 14.96 1.88 -13.05
CA GLN A 84 16.30 1.36 -13.33
C GLN A 84 17.35 2.48 -13.41
N ARG A 85 17.01 3.60 -14.05
CA ARG A 85 17.91 4.77 -14.16
C ARG A 85 18.14 5.42 -12.80
N ASP A 86 17.08 5.62 -12.02
CA ASP A 86 17.16 6.27 -10.72
C ASP A 86 17.93 5.41 -9.70
N LEU A 87 17.75 4.09 -9.74
CA LEU A 87 18.51 3.16 -8.89
C LEU A 87 20.00 3.16 -9.25
N ALA A 88 20.34 3.24 -10.54
CA ALA A 88 21.71 3.37 -10.99
C ALA A 88 22.34 4.73 -10.63
N ALA A 89 21.53 5.79 -10.59
CA ALA A 89 21.96 7.14 -10.19
C ALA A 89 22.01 7.34 -8.66
N GLY A 90 21.43 6.43 -7.88
CA GLY A 90 21.40 6.51 -6.42
C GLY A 90 20.35 7.47 -5.85
N HIS A 91 19.32 7.82 -6.62
CA HIS A 91 18.21 8.70 -6.23
C HIS A 91 17.19 7.98 -5.34
N ILE A 92 17.64 7.40 -4.22
CA ILE A 92 16.81 6.52 -3.37
C ILE A 92 15.65 7.29 -2.72
N THR A 93 15.86 8.54 -2.31
CA THR A 93 14.82 9.35 -1.67
C THR A 93 13.68 9.61 -2.64
N GLU A 94 13.99 9.95 -3.89
CA GLU A 94 13.01 10.15 -4.96
C GLU A 94 12.27 8.84 -5.26
N ILE A 95 12.98 7.71 -5.37
CA ILE A 95 12.37 6.40 -5.61
C ILE A 95 11.37 6.04 -4.51
N LEU A 96 11.77 6.13 -3.24
CA LEU A 96 10.90 5.79 -2.12
C LEU A 96 9.67 6.72 -2.06
N SER A 97 9.84 8.00 -2.39
CA SER A 97 8.73 8.96 -2.46
C SER A 97 7.73 8.70 -3.58
N GLN A 98 8.11 7.90 -4.58
CA GLN A 98 7.33 7.58 -5.79
C GLN A 98 6.99 6.08 -5.90
N THR A 99 7.28 5.28 -4.87
CA THR A 99 6.96 3.85 -4.87
C THR A 99 5.71 3.63 -4.04
N MET A 100 4.72 2.94 -4.61
CA MET A 100 3.48 2.69 -3.89
C MET A 100 3.68 1.70 -2.74
N PRO A 101 2.87 1.76 -1.68
CA PRO A 101 2.86 0.76 -0.60
C PRO A 101 2.65 -0.68 -1.09
N ALA A 102 1.71 -0.89 -2.02
CA ALA A 102 1.55 -2.18 -2.68
C ALA A 102 2.80 -2.55 -3.49
N ASP A 103 3.54 -1.54 -3.98
CA ASP A 103 4.76 -1.77 -4.73
C ASP A 103 5.86 -2.39 -3.86
N VAL A 104 6.20 -1.75 -2.75
CA VAL A 104 7.20 -2.28 -1.83
C VAL A 104 6.77 -3.62 -1.20
N PHE A 105 5.47 -3.80 -0.92
CA PHE A 105 4.94 -5.04 -0.37
C PHE A 105 5.17 -6.24 -1.30
N TYR A 106 4.77 -6.12 -2.57
CA TYR A 106 4.96 -7.19 -3.55
C TYR A 106 6.43 -7.45 -3.85
N LEU A 107 7.28 -6.41 -3.86
CA LEU A 107 8.71 -6.60 -4.04
C LEU A 107 9.26 -7.54 -2.97
N ALA A 108 8.91 -7.29 -1.71
CA ALA A 108 9.31 -8.18 -0.62
C ALA A 108 8.73 -9.59 -0.78
N LEU A 109 7.45 -9.71 -1.11
CA LEU A 109 6.79 -11.00 -1.32
C LEU A 109 7.49 -11.83 -2.41
N GLU A 110 7.62 -11.31 -3.62
CA GLU A 110 8.21 -12.01 -4.76
C GLU A 110 9.69 -12.29 -4.57
N PHE A 111 10.42 -11.36 -3.95
CA PHE A 111 11.84 -11.55 -3.69
C PHE A 111 12.05 -12.72 -2.73
N ARG A 112 11.19 -12.86 -1.71
CA ARG A 112 11.25 -13.98 -0.78
C ARG A 112 10.97 -15.32 -1.45
N GLU A 113 10.00 -15.38 -2.34
CA GLU A 113 9.65 -16.60 -3.08
C GLU A 113 10.74 -17.00 -4.08
N LYS A 114 11.33 -16.03 -4.79
CA LYS A 114 12.32 -16.28 -5.85
C LYS A 114 13.76 -16.42 -5.34
N TYR A 115 14.11 -15.73 -4.25
CA TYR A 115 15.47 -15.63 -3.73
C TYR A 115 15.53 -15.80 -2.20
N PRO A 116 14.99 -16.90 -1.63
CA PRO A 116 14.89 -17.07 -0.18
C PRO A 116 16.26 -17.02 0.54
N ASP A 117 17.32 -17.51 -0.11
CA ASP A 117 18.67 -17.57 0.46
C ASP A 117 19.38 -16.20 0.53
N GLN A 118 18.85 -15.17 -0.13
CA GLN A 118 19.52 -13.87 -0.29
C GLN A 118 18.95 -12.76 0.60
N LEU A 119 17.95 -13.08 1.41
CA LEU A 119 17.25 -12.14 2.30
C LEU A 119 18.03 -11.82 3.58
N ALA A 120 18.90 -12.73 4.05
CA ALA A 120 19.51 -12.65 5.37
C ALA A 120 20.38 -11.39 5.58
N GLU A 121 20.89 -10.80 4.49
CA GLU A 121 21.83 -9.66 4.51
C GLU A 121 21.19 -8.33 4.06
N VAL A 122 19.88 -8.30 3.79
CA VAL A 122 19.23 -7.11 3.21
C VAL A 122 18.99 -6.01 4.24
N GLY A 123 18.50 -6.36 5.43
CA GLY A 123 18.22 -5.40 6.49
C GLY A 123 17.48 -6.00 7.70
N SER A 124 17.28 -5.16 8.72
CA SER A 124 16.68 -5.58 9.99
C SER A 124 15.20 -5.96 9.86
N ALA A 125 14.43 -5.22 9.06
CA ALA A 125 13.01 -5.55 8.83
C ALA A 125 12.89 -6.86 8.06
N THR A 126 13.81 -7.12 7.12
CA THR A 126 13.90 -8.39 6.40
C THR A 126 14.14 -9.56 7.35
N GLN A 127 15.09 -9.43 8.28
CA GLN A 127 15.40 -10.46 9.28
C GLN A 127 14.21 -10.71 10.22
N GLU A 128 13.57 -9.63 10.69
CA GLU A 128 12.38 -9.72 11.54
C GLU A 128 11.20 -10.39 10.81
N LEU A 129 10.98 -10.06 9.54
CA LEU A 129 9.95 -10.67 8.71
C LEU A 129 10.17 -12.17 8.51
N GLN A 130 11.42 -12.59 8.30
CA GLN A 130 11.79 -14.00 8.19
C GLN A 130 11.50 -14.75 9.48
N GLU A 131 11.89 -14.19 10.62
CA GLU A 131 11.67 -14.81 11.91
C GLU A 131 10.17 -14.90 12.24
N LEU A 132 9.42 -13.82 12.03
CA LEU A 132 7.97 -13.79 12.20
C LEU A 132 7.27 -14.82 11.33
N SER A 133 7.67 -14.93 10.05
CA SER A 133 7.14 -15.91 9.10
C SER A 133 7.45 -17.35 9.50
N ARG A 134 8.62 -17.59 10.10
CA ARG A 134 9.03 -18.91 10.60
C ARG A 134 8.26 -19.31 11.86
N GLN A 135 8.01 -18.37 12.76
CA GLN A 135 7.31 -18.63 14.03
C GLN A 135 5.80 -18.75 13.85
N HIS A 136 5.21 -17.97 12.94
CA HIS A 136 3.75 -17.84 12.81
C HIS A 136 3.24 -17.97 11.35
N PRO A 137 3.60 -19.05 10.62
CA PRO A 137 3.35 -19.17 9.18
C PRO A 137 1.86 -19.07 8.80
N ASP A 138 0.96 -19.57 9.64
CA ASP A 138 -0.48 -19.55 9.35
C ASP A 138 -1.10 -18.14 9.50
N GLN A 139 -0.59 -17.34 10.44
CA GLN A 139 -1.09 -15.98 10.70
C GLN A 139 -0.52 -14.98 9.68
N VAL A 140 0.75 -15.08 9.33
CA VAL A 140 1.40 -14.13 8.41
C VAL A 140 1.47 -14.62 6.96
N SER A 141 0.64 -15.60 6.63
CA SER A 141 0.56 -16.15 5.27
C SER A 141 0.04 -15.09 4.28
N MET A 142 0.52 -15.16 3.04
CA MET A 142 0.06 -14.24 1.99
C MET A 142 -1.45 -14.33 1.79
N LYS A 143 -2.04 -15.54 1.91
CA LYS A 143 -3.49 -15.73 1.83
C LYS A 143 -4.22 -14.91 2.90
N ARG A 144 -3.68 -14.87 4.13
CA ARG A 144 -4.30 -14.16 5.24
C ARG A 144 -4.16 -12.65 5.09
N LEU A 145 -2.95 -12.17 4.79
CA LEU A 145 -2.69 -10.75 4.53
C LEU A 145 -3.50 -10.23 3.32
N SER A 146 -3.65 -11.06 2.28
CA SER A 146 -4.47 -10.75 1.11
C SER A 146 -5.94 -10.59 1.45
N HIS A 147 -6.47 -11.48 2.29
CA HIS A 147 -7.85 -11.41 2.74
C HIS A 147 -8.12 -10.19 3.65
N ASP A 148 -7.15 -9.81 4.47
CA ASP A 148 -7.36 -8.79 5.52
C ASP A 148 -7.02 -7.37 5.05
N PHE A 149 -6.07 -7.21 4.12
CA PHE A 149 -5.61 -5.91 3.61
C PHE A 149 -5.95 -5.66 2.14
N GLY A 150 -6.38 -6.68 1.40
CA GLY A 150 -6.84 -6.54 0.02
C GLY A 150 -8.21 -5.86 -0.09
N ILE A 151 -8.67 -5.69 -1.32
CA ILE A 151 -9.97 -5.10 -1.61
C ILE A 151 -10.77 -6.00 -2.58
N PRO A 152 -12.11 -5.93 -2.61
CA PRO A 152 -12.89 -6.71 -3.56
C PRO A 152 -12.71 -6.21 -4.99
N HIS A 153 -12.44 -7.13 -5.93
CA HIS A 153 -12.28 -6.81 -7.36
C HIS A 153 -13.26 -7.61 -8.24
N PRO A 154 -14.58 -7.38 -8.15
CA PRO A 154 -15.59 -8.21 -8.82
C PRO A 154 -15.46 -8.24 -10.35
N ALA A 155 -15.00 -7.15 -10.96
CA ALA A 155 -14.81 -7.08 -12.40
C ALA A 155 -13.58 -7.87 -12.91
N LEU A 156 -12.64 -8.22 -12.03
CA LEU A 156 -11.39 -8.93 -12.37
C LEU A 156 -11.38 -10.36 -11.85
N ALA A 157 -11.66 -10.53 -10.56
CA ALA A 157 -11.61 -11.81 -9.87
C ALA A 157 -12.92 -12.62 -9.98
N GLN A 158 -13.97 -12.02 -10.57
CA GLN A 158 -15.31 -12.60 -10.67
C GLN A 158 -15.90 -13.05 -9.32
N ASN A 159 -15.43 -12.42 -8.24
CA ASN A 159 -15.87 -12.67 -6.87
C ASN A 159 -15.75 -11.38 -6.04
N TYR A 160 -16.36 -11.37 -4.86
CA TYR A 160 -16.34 -10.23 -3.93
C TYR A 160 -15.39 -10.43 -2.74
N ALA A 161 -14.53 -11.45 -2.78
CA ALA A 161 -13.55 -11.66 -1.71
C ALA A 161 -12.48 -10.56 -1.79
N PRO A 162 -12.04 -10.00 -0.65
CA PRO A 162 -10.89 -9.12 -0.64
C PRO A 162 -9.62 -9.89 -1.05
N GLU A 163 -8.84 -9.29 -1.95
CA GLU A 163 -7.60 -9.88 -2.43
C GLU A 163 -6.59 -8.78 -2.76
N LEU A 164 -5.31 -9.01 -2.45
CA LEU A 164 -4.20 -8.18 -2.93
C LEU A 164 -3.90 -8.60 -4.37
N LEU A 165 -4.42 -7.86 -5.34
CA LEU A 165 -4.28 -8.20 -6.76
C LEU A 165 -2.92 -7.76 -7.29
N ASN A 166 -1.96 -8.69 -7.23
CA ASN A 166 -0.61 -8.52 -7.78
C ASN A 166 -0.56 -8.58 -9.32
N PHE A 167 -1.50 -7.94 -10.02
CA PHE A 167 -1.61 -7.98 -11.48
C PHE A 167 -0.85 -6.85 -12.18
N LEU A 168 -0.60 -7.05 -13.49
CA LEU A 168 -0.07 -5.99 -14.35
C LEU A 168 -1.04 -4.82 -14.48
N PRO A 169 -0.51 -3.59 -14.63
CA PRO A 169 -1.30 -2.43 -15.00
C PRO A 169 -1.93 -2.66 -16.36
N MET A 170 -3.24 -2.42 -16.47
CA MET A 170 -3.95 -2.59 -17.73
C MET A 170 -3.78 -1.36 -18.62
N PRO A 171 -3.54 -1.52 -19.93
CA PRO A 171 -3.31 -0.38 -20.82
C PRO A 171 -4.59 0.47 -20.95
N PRO A 172 -4.50 1.81 -21.11
CA PRO A 172 -5.62 2.74 -20.98
C PRO A 172 -6.73 2.66 -22.06
N PHE A 173 -6.63 1.76 -23.05
CA PHE A 173 -7.44 1.82 -24.28
C PHE A 173 -8.87 1.22 -24.21
N ALA A 174 -9.36 0.72 -23.08
CA ALA A 174 -10.68 0.08 -23.02
C ALA A 174 -11.78 0.99 -22.47
N GLY A 175 -12.19 2.01 -23.25
CA GLY A 175 -13.55 2.58 -23.39
C GLY A 175 -14.37 3.08 -22.17
N GLU A 176 -14.05 2.69 -20.95
CA GLU A 176 -14.69 3.04 -19.70
C GLU A 176 -13.54 3.17 -18.69
N ALA A 177 -12.95 4.36 -18.58
CA ALA A 177 -12.13 4.74 -17.41
C ALA A 177 -11.30 3.62 -16.78
N ASN A 178 -10.44 3.00 -17.58
CA ASN A 178 -9.76 1.76 -17.27
C ASN A 178 -9.08 1.82 -15.89
N ARG A 179 -9.59 1.06 -14.91
CA ARG A 179 -8.78 0.26 -13.97
C ARG A 179 -7.55 0.97 -13.41
N PHE A 180 -7.78 2.18 -12.95
CA PHE A 180 -6.80 3.24 -12.94
C PHE A 180 -5.59 2.98 -12.02
N LEU A 181 -5.76 2.11 -11.04
CA LEU A 181 -4.77 1.93 -9.99
C LEU A 181 -4.51 0.44 -9.75
N ALA A 182 -4.38 -0.40 -10.79
CA ALA A 182 -3.87 -1.75 -10.57
C ALA A 182 -2.54 -1.76 -9.75
N GLU A 183 -1.71 -0.73 -9.90
CA GLU A 183 -0.49 -0.53 -9.10
C GLU A 183 -0.76 0.00 -7.66
N SER A 184 -1.94 0.55 -7.36
CA SER A 184 -2.21 1.23 -6.09
C SER A 184 -3.57 1.04 -5.43
N TRP A 185 -4.44 0.16 -5.94
CA TRP A 185 -5.73 -0.17 -5.35
C TRP A 185 -5.59 -0.69 -3.92
N ASP A 186 -4.59 -1.55 -3.72
CA ASP A 186 -4.28 -2.14 -2.42
C ASP A 186 -3.45 -1.23 -1.51
N SER A 187 -2.92 -0.13 -2.06
CA SER A 187 -1.93 0.69 -1.36
C SER A 187 -2.47 1.42 -0.13
N PRO A 188 -3.68 2.03 -0.14
CA PRO A 188 -4.20 2.72 1.03
C PRO A 188 -4.28 1.80 2.26
N ASN A 189 -4.88 0.62 2.14
CA ASN A 189 -5.05 -0.30 3.27
C ASN A 189 -3.70 -0.75 3.84
N LEU A 190 -2.74 -1.10 2.98
CA LEU A 190 -1.38 -1.44 3.41
C LEU A 190 -0.69 -0.26 4.11
N TYR A 191 -0.84 0.95 3.58
CA TYR A 191 -0.22 2.15 4.14
C TYR A 191 -0.78 2.53 5.51
N TRP A 192 -2.11 2.49 5.65
CA TRP A 192 -2.77 2.77 6.92
C TRP A 192 -2.49 1.68 7.97
N ALA A 193 -2.38 0.41 7.55
CA ALA A 193 -1.95 -0.68 8.41
C ALA A 193 -0.55 -0.42 8.98
N ARG A 194 0.41 -0.05 8.11
CA ARG A 194 1.74 0.36 8.54
C ARG A 194 1.70 1.54 9.50
N LEU A 195 0.95 2.58 9.17
CA LEU A 195 0.83 3.77 10.02
C LEU A 195 0.28 3.42 11.40
N ALA A 196 -0.66 2.48 11.49
CA ALA A 196 -1.23 2.02 12.75
C ALA A 196 -0.22 1.22 13.58
N ASP A 197 0.50 0.28 12.96
CA ASP A 197 1.54 -0.52 13.60
C ASP A 197 2.68 0.36 14.14
N GLU A 198 3.19 1.29 13.33
CA GLU A 198 4.26 2.22 13.72
C GLU A 198 3.86 3.15 14.88
N ARG A 199 2.56 3.36 15.08
CA ARG A 199 1.99 4.12 16.20
C ARG A 199 1.60 3.26 17.39
N GLY A 200 1.75 1.93 17.29
CA GLY A 200 1.39 0.98 18.34
C GLY A 200 -0.12 0.87 18.57
N TYR A 201 -0.94 1.18 17.56
CA TYR A 201 -2.38 0.99 17.67
C TYR A 201 -2.78 -0.49 17.54
N SER A 202 -3.84 -0.87 18.26
CA SER A 202 -4.46 -2.18 18.09
C SER A 202 -5.04 -2.33 16.68
N PRO A 203 -5.00 -3.53 16.06
CA PRO A 203 -5.61 -3.78 14.75
C PRO A 203 -7.09 -3.37 14.66
N VAL A 204 -7.85 -3.51 15.76
CA VAL A 204 -9.26 -3.11 15.81
C VAL A 204 -9.45 -1.62 15.51
N MET A 205 -8.46 -0.78 15.83
CA MET A 205 -8.49 0.66 15.58
C MET A 205 -8.51 0.99 14.07
N LEU A 206 -8.11 0.08 13.19
CA LEU A 206 -8.20 0.25 11.74
C LEU A 206 -9.64 0.50 11.26
N ASN A 207 -10.64 -0.07 11.95
CA ASN A 207 -12.06 0.17 11.63
C ASN A 207 -12.47 1.65 11.78
N HIS A 208 -11.71 2.45 12.53
CA HIS A 208 -11.91 3.90 12.64
C HIS A 208 -10.87 4.68 11.84
N LEU A 209 -9.60 4.26 11.89
CA LEU A 209 -8.50 4.96 11.24
C LEU A 209 -8.61 4.93 9.72
N VAL A 210 -8.86 3.76 9.13
CA VAL A 210 -8.81 3.59 7.67
C VAL A 210 -9.90 4.42 6.97
N PRO A 211 -11.19 4.42 7.41
CA PRO A 211 -12.19 5.31 6.84
C PRO A 211 -11.83 6.80 6.92
N GLU A 212 -11.36 7.27 8.07
CA GLU A 212 -11.02 8.68 8.27
C GLU A 212 -9.81 9.11 7.45
N LEU A 213 -8.73 8.32 7.47
CA LEU A 213 -7.52 8.60 6.71
C LEU A 213 -7.78 8.54 5.20
N THR A 214 -8.65 7.62 4.77
CA THR A 214 -9.04 7.53 3.36
C THR A 214 -9.90 8.71 2.93
N ARG A 215 -10.84 9.17 3.77
CA ARG A 215 -11.60 10.41 3.53
C ARG A 215 -10.65 11.60 3.40
N MET A 216 -9.70 11.75 4.33
CA MET A 216 -8.69 12.80 4.29
C MET A 216 -7.84 12.74 3.01
N MET A 217 -7.37 11.54 2.65
CA MET A 217 -6.59 11.33 1.43
C MET A 217 -7.41 11.77 0.22
N VAL A 218 -8.65 11.28 0.09
CA VAL A 218 -9.57 11.64 -1.00
C VAL A 218 -9.74 13.16 -1.12
N GLU A 219 -10.00 13.86 -0.01
CA GLU A 219 -10.14 15.32 0.01
C GLU A 219 -8.92 16.08 -0.55
N ARG A 220 -7.72 15.48 -0.43
CA ARG A 220 -6.43 16.04 -0.83
C ARG A 220 -5.98 15.62 -2.23
N ILE A 221 -6.68 14.68 -2.89
CA ILE A 221 -6.30 14.26 -4.24
C ILE A 221 -6.41 15.45 -5.19
N PHE A 222 -5.27 15.82 -5.77
CA PHE A 222 -5.14 16.82 -6.80
C PHE A 222 -4.31 16.24 -7.95
N ALA A 223 -5.01 15.83 -9.01
CA ALA A 223 -4.46 15.14 -10.18
C ALA A 223 -4.94 15.82 -11.47
N THR A 224 -3.98 16.19 -12.32
CA THR A 224 -4.24 16.99 -13.53
C THR A 224 -4.75 16.18 -14.72
N GLU A 225 -4.45 14.89 -14.75
CA GLU A 225 -4.83 13.97 -15.80
C GLU A 225 -5.19 12.62 -15.18
N PHE A 226 -5.72 11.71 -16.00
CA PHE A 226 -5.99 10.35 -15.56
C PHE A 226 -4.66 9.81 -14.98
N GLU A 227 -3.63 9.56 -15.76
CA GLU A 227 -2.41 8.83 -15.34
C GLU A 227 -1.54 9.39 -14.16
N ASP A 228 -1.92 10.49 -13.49
CA ASP A 228 -1.26 11.07 -12.30
C ASP A 228 -1.52 10.27 -11.00
N TRP A 229 -1.18 8.98 -11.00
CA TRP A 229 -1.11 8.18 -9.77
C TRP A 229 -0.18 8.77 -8.69
N PRO A 230 0.90 9.53 -9.01
CA PRO A 230 1.69 10.20 -7.98
C PRO A 230 0.85 11.16 -7.14
N ALA A 231 -0.26 11.72 -7.67
CA ALA A 231 -1.20 12.51 -6.87
C ALA A 231 -1.84 11.74 -5.73
N LEU A 232 -2.18 10.47 -5.95
CA LEU A 232 -2.73 9.63 -4.89
C LEU A 232 -1.70 9.41 -3.79
N LEU A 233 -0.46 9.09 -4.17
CA LEU A 233 0.61 8.89 -3.20
C LEU A 233 0.94 10.17 -2.42
N ARG A 234 0.96 11.33 -3.11
CA ARG A 234 1.10 12.65 -2.46
C ARG A 234 -0.02 12.88 -1.44
N ALA A 235 -1.28 12.70 -1.84
CA ALA A 235 -2.43 12.88 -0.96
C ALA A 235 -2.42 11.91 0.23
N MET A 236 -1.94 10.68 0.03
CA MET A 236 -1.78 9.66 1.06
C MET A 236 -0.72 10.08 2.09
N HIS A 237 0.43 10.57 1.63
CA HIS A 237 1.48 11.11 2.50
C HIS A 237 1.00 12.34 3.28
N GLU A 238 0.31 13.28 2.62
CA GLU A 238 -0.25 14.48 3.27
C GLU A 238 -1.27 14.11 4.37
N ALA A 239 -2.17 13.15 4.10
CA ALA A 239 -3.12 12.68 5.10
C ALA A 239 -2.41 12.01 6.30
N ALA A 240 -1.38 11.20 6.06
CA ALA A 240 -0.57 10.63 7.15
C ALA A 240 0.16 11.70 7.96
N ASP A 241 0.76 12.71 7.32
CA ASP A 241 1.50 13.75 8.01
C ASP A 241 0.60 14.60 8.91
N GLU A 242 -0.62 14.87 8.47
CA GLU A 242 -1.62 15.55 9.29
C GLU A 242 -2.12 14.71 10.46
N PHE A 243 -2.34 13.42 10.24
CA PHE A 243 -2.63 12.48 11.31
C PHE A 243 -1.45 12.42 12.31
N ARG A 244 -0.21 12.40 11.80
CA ARG A 244 0.98 12.38 12.64
C ARG A 244 1.11 13.62 13.50
N ALA A 245 0.72 14.79 12.97
CA ALA A 245 0.67 16.07 13.66
C ALA A 245 -0.48 16.19 14.68
N GLY A 246 -1.34 15.17 14.82
CA GLY A 246 -2.44 15.15 15.79
C GLY A 246 -3.65 15.99 15.38
N LYS A 247 -3.77 16.36 14.10
CA LYS A 247 -4.94 17.09 13.58
C LYS A 247 -6.19 16.21 13.51
N VAL A 248 -6.01 14.89 13.51
CA VAL A 248 -7.07 13.88 13.61
C VAL A 248 -6.71 12.95 14.75
N GLN A 249 -7.55 12.92 15.78
CA GLN A 249 -7.41 11.99 16.89
C GLN A 249 -8.36 10.82 16.65
N PRO A 250 -7.87 9.57 16.64
CA PRO A 250 -8.77 8.43 16.70
C PRO A 250 -9.56 8.48 18.02
N PRO A 251 -10.74 7.85 18.08
CA PRO A 251 -11.46 7.68 19.35
C PRO A 251 -10.52 7.09 20.41
N GLU A 252 -10.65 7.54 21.66
CA GLU A 252 -9.80 7.11 22.78
C GLU A 252 -9.64 5.59 22.76
N THR A 253 -8.40 5.13 22.99
CA THR A 253 -7.99 3.73 22.92
C THR A 253 -9.04 2.84 23.58
N ILE A 254 -9.74 2.04 22.78
CA ILE A 254 -10.52 0.92 23.32
C ILE A 254 -9.49 -0.08 23.82
N SER A 255 -9.01 0.14 25.05
CA SER A 255 -8.31 -0.86 25.83
C SER A 255 -9.14 -2.12 25.73
N ALA A 256 -8.55 -3.20 25.20
CA ALA A 256 -9.17 -4.50 25.10
C ALA A 256 -9.42 -5.07 26.52
N GLY A 257 -10.43 -4.53 27.20
CA GLY A 257 -11.09 -5.16 28.32
C GLY A 257 -12.16 -6.07 27.74
N ARG A 258 -11.83 -7.35 27.57
CA ARG A 258 -12.86 -8.39 27.46
C ARG A 258 -13.46 -8.61 28.86
N PRO A 259 -14.80 -8.78 28.99
CA PRO A 259 -15.36 -9.54 30.10
C PRO A 259 -14.96 -11.02 30.05
#